data_AF-A0A3C2B080-F1
#
_entry.id   AF-A0A3C2B080-F1
#
_cell.length_a   1.000
_cell.length_b   1.000
_cell.length_c   1.000
_cell.angle_alpha   90.00
_cell.angle_beta   90.00
_cell.angle_gamma   90.00
#
_symmetry.space_group_name_H-M   'P 1'
#
loop_
_entity.id
_entity.type
_entity.pdbx_description
1 polymer ?
#
loop_
_entity_poly.entity_id
_entity_poly.type
_entity_poly.pdbx_seq_one_letter_code
_entity_poly.pdbx_strand_id
1 'polypeptide(L)'
;KQSIYRFRRADIGQFLRARDQLGATTAHLVANFRSASPVIEWVNHTMNTLITRDGDVQPEYLPLVAARAGHHEHGTVTVLGATPHDDLGRAAA
;
A
#
# COMPACT_ATOMS: atom_id res chain seq x y z
N LYS A 1 5.17 -5.12 -0.27
CA LYS A 1 4.47 -3.84 0.04
C LYS A 1 5.28 -2.88 0.89
N GLN A 2 6.04 -3.32 1.90
CA GLN A 2 6.76 -2.40 2.81
C GLN A 2 8.26 -2.26 2.51
N SER A 3 8.71 -2.61 1.30
CA SER A 3 10.11 -2.37 0.88
C SER A 3 10.22 -0.95 0.33
N ILE A 4 10.68 -0.02 1.17
CA ILE A 4 10.81 1.41 0.84
C ILE A 4 12.26 1.91 0.80
N TYR A 5 13.23 1.02 0.98
CA TYR A 5 14.66 1.34 1.12
C TYR A 5 15.50 0.92 -0.11
N ARG A 6 14.93 0.94 -1.32
CA ARG A 6 15.66 0.60 -2.57
C ARG A 6 16.91 1.47 -2.76
N PHE A 7 16.87 2.74 -2.34
CA PHE A 7 18.04 3.64 -2.36
C PHE A 7 19.19 3.17 -1.46
N ARG A 8 18.91 2.33 -0.45
CA ARG A 8 19.91 1.66 0.39
C ARG A 8 20.24 0.25 -0.11
N ARG A 9 19.91 -0.05 -1.37
CA ARG A 9 20.13 -1.34 -2.05
C ARG A 9 19.36 -2.52 -1.45
N ALA A 10 18.20 -2.28 -0.83
CA ALA A 10 17.29 -3.37 -0.50
C ALA A 10 16.67 -3.96 -1.78
N ASP A 11 16.84 -5.28 -2.00
CA ASP A 11 16.23 -6.01 -3.12
C ASP A 11 15.03 -6.83 -2.63
N ILE A 12 13.82 -6.45 -3.04
CA ILE A 12 12.60 -7.21 -2.74
C ILE A 12 12.55 -8.54 -3.52
N GLY A 13 13.19 -8.62 -4.69
CA GLY A 13 13.25 -9.83 -5.49
C GLY A 13 13.94 -10.98 -4.76
N GLN A 14 14.94 -10.68 -3.91
CA GLN A 14 15.58 -11.68 -3.05
C GLN A 14 14.57 -12.34 -2.10
N PHE A 15 13.67 -11.57 -1.50
CA PHE A 15 12.60 -12.12 -0.65
C PHE A 15 11.61 -12.96 -1.47
N LEU A 16 11.19 -12.48 -2.65
CA LEU A 16 10.24 -13.19 -3.51
C LEU A 16 10.79 -14.55 -3.96
N ARG A 17 12.04 -14.59 -4.44
CA ARG A 17 12.70 -15.84 -4.85
C ARG A 17 12.88 -16.80 -3.68
N ALA A 18 13.28 -16.31 -2.51
CA ALA A 18 13.42 -17.15 -1.33
C ALA A 18 12.07 -17.74 -0.89
N ARG A 19 11.00 -16.95 -0.88
CA ARG A 19 9.63 -17.43 -0.59
C ARG A 19 9.25 -18.58 -1.53
N ASP A 20 9.50 -18.43 -2.82
CA ASP A 20 9.09 -19.42 -3.83
C ASP A 20 9.91 -20.72 -3.72
N GLN A 21 11.12 -20.67 -3.15
CA GLN A 21 11.97 -21.84 -2.91
C GLN A 21 11.60 -22.66 -1.67
N LEU A 22 10.84 -22.09 -0.72
CA LEU A 22 10.53 -22.76 0.56
C LEU A 22 9.59 -23.97 0.40
N GLY A 23 8.90 -24.11 -0.73
CA GLY A 23 7.97 -25.22 -0.99
C GLY A 23 6.79 -25.30 0.00
N ALA A 24 6.57 -24.25 0.79
CA ALA A 24 5.56 -24.18 1.83
C ALA A 24 4.29 -23.47 1.35
N THR A 25 3.15 -23.81 1.95
CA THR A 25 1.90 -23.09 1.72
C THR A 25 2.03 -21.65 2.20
N THR A 26 1.76 -20.69 1.30
CA THR A 26 1.79 -19.27 1.65
C THR A 26 0.55 -18.91 2.49
N ALA A 27 0.77 -18.28 3.65
CA ALA A 27 -0.27 -17.68 4.45
C ALA A 27 -0.27 -16.16 4.30
N HIS A 28 -1.45 -15.56 4.16
CA HIS A 28 -1.61 -14.11 4.02
C HIS A 28 -2.16 -13.49 5.31
N LEU A 29 -1.35 -12.66 5.97
CA LEU A 29 -1.76 -11.89 7.13
C LEU A 29 -2.38 -10.56 6.67
N VAL A 30 -3.69 -10.58 6.42
CA VAL A 30 -4.43 -9.42 5.88
C VAL A 30 -5.28 -8.69 6.92
N ALA A 31 -5.52 -9.29 8.08
CA ALA A 31 -6.30 -8.67 9.15
C ALA A 31 -5.55 -7.46 9.74
N ASN A 32 -6.18 -6.29 9.70
CA ASN A 32 -5.67 -5.06 10.28
C ASN A 32 -6.46 -4.71 11.54
N PHE A 33 -5.78 -4.78 12.69
CA PHE A 33 -6.34 -4.45 14.00
C PHE A 33 -6.03 -3.03 14.46
N ARG A 34 -5.29 -2.25 13.65
CA ARG A 34 -4.79 -0.92 14.02
C ARG A 34 -5.77 0.18 13.60
N SER A 35 -6.23 0.13 12.36
CA SER A 35 -6.99 1.19 11.70
C SER A 35 -8.47 0.80 11.54
N ALA A 36 -9.34 1.80 11.54
CA ALA A 36 -10.78 1.64 11.31
C ALA A 36 -11.09 1.34 9.83
N SER A 37 -12.27 0.77 9.57
CA SER A 37 -12.69 0.38 8.21
C SER A 37 -12.61 1.51 7.17
N PRO A 38 -12.98 2.78 7.42
CA PRO A 38 -12.92 3.81 6.37
C PRO A 38 -11.49 4.09 5.89
N VAL A 39 -10.50 4.02 6.79
CA VAL A 39 -9.08 4.15 6.42
C VAL A 39 -8.64 2.96 5.57
N ILE A 40 -9.01 1.75 5.97
CA ILE A 40 -8.64 0.52 5.24
C ILE A 40 -9.27 0.51 3.84
N GLU A 41 -10.53 0.92 3.72
CA GLU A 41 -11.24 1.03 2.44
C GLU A 41 -10.55 2.02 1.51
N TRP A 42 -10.22 3.23 1.99
CA TRP A 42 -9.53 4.22 1.19
C TRP A 42 -8.12 3.77 0.77
N VAL A 43 -7.37 3.15 1.69
CA VAL A 43 -6.04 2.58 1.39
C VAL A 43 -6.15 1.46 0.36
N ASN A 44 -7.10 0.54 0.52
CA ASN A 44 -7.33 -0.55 -0.42
C ASN A 44 -7.69 0.00 -1.80
N HIS A 45 -8.62 0.95 -1.88
CA HIS A 45 -9.01 1.58 -3.15
C HIS A 45 -7.81 2.22 -3.84
N THR A 46 -7.08 3.10 -3.14
CA THR A 46 -5.96 3.86 -3.71
C THR A 46 -4.81 2.94 -4.11
N MET A 47 -4.39 2.03 -3.23
CA MET A 47 -3.21 1.20 -3.46
C MET A 47 -3.48 0.07 -4.45
N ASN A 48 -4.72 -0.42 -4.57
CA ASN A 48 -5.07 -1.39 -5.60
C ASN A 48 -4.92 -0.81 -7.02
N THR A 49 -5.11 0.50 -7.18
CA THR A 49 -4.87 1.19 -8.45
C THR A 49 -3.38 1.46 -8.70
N LEU A 50 -2.65 1.86 -7.65
CA LEU A 50 -1.25 2.30 -7.80
C LEU A 50 -0.23 1.15 -7.79
N ILE A 51 -0.54 0.04 -7.11
CA ILE A 51 0.37 -1.09 -6.95
C ILE A 51 -0.05 -2.23 -7.87
N THR A 52 0.50 -2.21 -9.08
CA THR A 52 0.38 -3.30 -10.05
C THR A 52 1.59 -4.22 -9.98
N ARG A 53 1.36 -5.52 -10.21
CA ARG A 53 2.46 -6.50 -10.27
C ARG A 53 3.42 -6.15 -11.41
N ASP A 54 4.72 -6.14 -11.11
CA ASP A 54 5.81 -6.00 -12.08
C ASP A 54 6.94 -6.96 -11.71
N GLY A 55 6.97 -8.12 -12.39
CA GLY A 55 7.99 -9.15 -12.25
C GLY A 55 8.39 -9.43 -10.80
N ASP A 56 9.69 -9.33 -10.53
CA ASP A 56 10.34 -9.47 -9.21
C ASP A 56 10.51 -8.12 -8.48
N VAL A 57 10.04 -7.02 -9.08
CA VAL A 57 10.27 -5.66 -8.59
C VAL A 57 9.09 -5.18 -7.73
N GLN A 58 7.87 -5.52 -8.14
CA GLN A 58 6.66 -5.10 -7.45
C GLN A 58 5.69 -6.28 -7.33
N PRO A 59 5.43 -6.79 -6.10
CA PRO A 59 4.40 -7.80 -5.91
C PRO A 59 3.00 -7.18 -5.99
N GLU A 60 2.02 -8.02 -6.26
CA GLU A 60 0.59 -7.67 -6.26
C GLU A 60 0.13 -7.08 -4.92
N TYR A 61 -0.83 -6.16 -5.00
CA TYR A 61 -1.50 -5.64 -3.83
C TYR A 61 -2.57 -6.62 -3.30
N LEU A 62 -2.29 -7.28 -2.17
CA LEU A 62 -3.29 -8.04 -1.39
C LEU A 62 -4.14 -7.16 -0.44
N PRO A 63 -5.44 -6.96 -0.66
CA PRO A 63 -6.26 -6.07 0.17
C PRO A 63 -6.20 -6.42 1.67
N LEU A 64 -6.23 -5.38 2.52
CA LEU A 64 -6.32 -5.53 3.97
C LEU A 64 -7.78 -5.69 4.40
N VAL A 65 -8.02 -6.46 5.46
CA VAL A 65 -9.33 -6.66 6.07
C VAL A 65 -9.36 -5.92 7.40
N ALA A 66 -10.24 -4.93 7.54
CA ALA A 66 -10.38 -4.19 8.79
C ALA A 66 -11.02 -5.11 9.85
N ALA A 67 -10.34 -5.28 10.99
CA ALA A 67 -10.91 -5.99 12.12
C ALA A 67 -11.75 -5.08 13.04
N ARG A 68 -11.54 -3.77 12.95
CA ARG A 68 -12.28 -2.76 13.72
C ARG A 68 -13.31 -2.10 12.81
N ALA A 69 -14.58 -2.19 13.19
CA ALA A 69 -15.61 -1.34 12.62
C ALA A 69 -15.29 0.13 12.92
N GLY A 70 -15.54 1.01 11.95
CA GLY A 70 -15.48 2.45 12.13
C GLY A 70 -16.78 3.10 11.69
N HIS A 71 -17.06 4.29 12.23
CA HIS A 71 -18.10 5.17 11.72
C HIS A 71 -17.44 6.33 10.99
N HIS A 72 -18.13 6.90 9.99
CA HIS A 72 -17.58 8.00 9.21
C HIS A 72 -17.40 9.31 10.02
N GLU A 73 -17.75 9.30 11.31
CA GLU A 73 -17.64 10.44 12.22
C GLU A 73 -16.26 10.51 12.90
N HIS A 74 -15.55 9.38 13.07
CA HIS A 74 -14.21 9.35 13.65
C HIS A 74 -13.33 8.27 13.00
N GLY A 75 -12.08 8.61 12.67
CA GLY A 75 -11.19 7.69 11.94
C GLY A 75 -11.56 7.54 10.46
N THR A 76 -11.88 8.67 9.83
CA THR A 76 -12.15 8.78 8.39
C THR A 76 -11.00 9.34 7.59
N VAL A 77 -11.10 9.20 6.28
CA VAL A 77 -10.24 9.87 5.31
C VAL A 77 -11.03 10.99 4.64
N THR A 78 -10.48 12.20 4.67
CA THR A 78 -10.97 13.36 3.91
C THR A 78 -9.88 13.79 2.93
N VAL A 79 -10.22 13.92 1.66
CA VAL A 79 -9.30 14.43 0.64
C VAL A 79 -9.55 15.93 0.47
N LEU A 80 -8.50 16.73 0.66
CA LEU A 80 -8.52 18.17 0.42
C LEU A 80 -7.71 18.48 -0.85
N GLY A 81 -8.16 19.45 -1.65
CA GLY A 81 -7.41 19.86 -2.85
C GLY A 81 -7.39 18.80 -3.95
N ALA A 82 -8.50 18.09 -4.19
CA ALA A 82 -8.59 17.08 -5.24
C ALA A 82 -8.52 17.67 -6.68
N THR A 83 -8.63 18.99 -6.80
CA THR A 83 -8.41 19.70 -8.07
C THR A 83 -6.91 19.87 -8.27
N PRO A 84 -6.34 19.41 -9.40
CA PRO A 84 -4.95 19.70 -9.72
C PRO A 84 -4.67 21.19 -9.65
N HIS A 85 -3.54 21.55 -9.03
CA HIS A 85 -3.03 22.91 -9.05
C HIS A 85 -2.37 23.16 -10.41
N ASP A 86 -2.89 24.15 -11.16
CA ASP A 86 -2.33 24.57 -12.45
C ASP A 86 -1.16 25.56 -12.27
N ASP A 87 -0.97 26.07 -11.06
CA ASP A 87 0.17 26.91 -10.71
C ASP A 87 1.40 26.04 -10.41
N LEU A 88 2.30 25.96 -11.38
CA LEU A 88 3.64 25.42 -11.14
C LEU A 88 4.29 26.26 -10.04
N GLY A 89 4.73 25.61 -8.96
CA GLY A 89 5.60 26.25 -7.99
C GLY A 89 6.79 26.86 -8.71
N ARG A 90 7.17 28.11 -8.36
CA ARG A 90 8.40 28.74 -8.87
C ARG A 90 9.56 27.80 -8.52
N ALA A 91 9.94 26.92 -9.45
CA ALA A 91 11.24 26.28 -9.42
C ALA A 91 12.23 27.43 -9.50
N ALA A 92 12.90 27.69 -8.38
CA ALA A 92 13.93 28.70 -8.30
C ALA A 92 15.01 28.41 -9.34
N ALA A 93 15.53 29.49 -9.91
CA ALA A 93 16.61 29.56 -10.89
C ALA A 93 17.81 28.67 -10.60
#